data_AF-A0A1V6KIA5-F1
#
_entry.id   AF-A0A1V6KIA5-F1
#
_cell.length_a   1.000
_cell.length_b   1.000
_cell.length_c   1.000
_cell.angle_alpha   90.00
_cell.angle_beta   90.00
_cell.angle_gamma   90.00
#
_symmetry.space_group_name_H-M   'P 1'
#
loop_
_entity.id
_entity.type
_entity.pdbx_description
1 polymer ?
#
loop_
_entity_poly.entity_id
_entity_poly.type
_entity_poly.pdbx_seq_one_letter_code
_entity_poly.pdbx_strand_id
1 'polypeptide(L)' 'MGLSMQERHRVIAETAARYRAARKKEKCHILDELTALTGYDRKYALHLLT' A
#
# COMPACT_ATOMS: atom_id res chain seq x y z
N MET A 1 18.61 -1.66 5.54
CA MET A 1 17.90 -2.68 6.35
C MET A 1 16.56 -2.91 5.69
N GLY A 2 16.44 -3.98 4.92
CA GLY A 2 15.21 -4.28 4.19
C GLY A 2 14.15 -4.75 5.17
N LEU A 3 13.04 -4.02 5.25
CA LEU A 3 11.81 -4.50 5.90
C LEU A 3 11.56 -5.94 5.45
N SER A 4 11.42 -6.86 6.40
CA SER A 4 11.13 -8.25 6.07
C SER A 4 9.82 -8.33 5.29
N MET A 5 9.66 -9.35 4.45
CA MET A 5 8.40 -9.55 3.71
C MET A 5 7.17 -9.58 4.64
N GLN A 6 7.32 -10.02 5.89
CA GLN A 6 6.26 -10.01 6.89
C GLN A 6 5.86 -8.60 7.33
N GLU A 7 6.82 -7.70 7.56
CA GLU A 7 6.54 -6.30 7.88
C GLU A 7 5.88 -5.58 6.71
N ARG A 8 6.35 -5.83 5.47
CA ARG A 8 5.70 -5.30 4.27
C ARG A 8 4.25 -5.79 4.17
N HIS A 9 4.01 -7.07 4.44
CA HIS A 9 2.67 -7.64 4.39
C HIS A 9 1.73 -7.04 5.44
N ARG A 10 2.21 -6.77 6.67
CA ARG A 10 1.45 -6.07 7.71
C ARG A 10 1.07 -4.65 7.28
N VAL A 11 2.04 -3.90 6.75
CA VAL A 11 1.81 -2.55 6.24
C VAL A 11 0.77 -2.58 5.11
N ILE A 12 0.91 -3.51 4.16
CA ILE A 12 -0.04 -3.67 3.05
C ILE A 12 -1.44 -4.03 3.57
N ALA A 13 -1.57 -4.96 4.52
CA ALA A 13 -2.86 -5.36 5.07
C ALA A 13 -3.59 -4.21 5.78
N GLU A 14 -2.86 -3.44 6.58
CA GLU A 14 -3.41 -2.25 7.25
C GLU A 14 -3.78 -1.16 6.22
N THR A 15 -2.94 -0.98 5.22
CA THR A 15 -3.16 -0.05 4.12
C THR A 15 -4.33 -0.49 3.24
N ALA A 16 -4.56 -1.78 3.05
CA ALA A 16 -5.69 -2.34 2.29
C ALA A 16 -7.03 -2.06 2.97
N ALA A 17 -7.10 -2.23 4.29
CA ALA A 17 -8.28 -1.85 5.07
C ALA A 17 -8.58 -0.35 4.94
N ARG A 18 -7.54 0.49 5.05
CA ARG A 18 -7.64 1.94 4.86
C ARG A 18 -8.04 2.30 3.43
N TYR A 19 -7.49 1.62 2.42
CA TYR A 19 -7.78 1.80 1.01
C TYR A 19 -9.22 1.45 0.67
N ARG A 20 -9.79 0.38 1.25
CA ARG A 20 -11.19 -0.01 1.03
C ARG A 20 -12.17 1.02 1.60
N ALA A 21 -11.87 1.60 2.76
CA ALA A 21 -12.68 2.64 3.40
C ALA A 21 -12.48 4.05 2.81
N ALA A 22 -11.33 4.30 2.17
CA ALA A 22 -10.93 5.59 1.63
C ALA A 22 -11.73 6.02 0.38
N ARG A 23 -11.89 7.34 0.22
CA ARG A 23 -12.47 7.92 -1.00
C ARG A 23 -11.45 7.96 -2.14
N LYS A 24 -11.92 8.25 -3.37
CA LYS A 24 -11.10 8.24 -4.59
C LYS A 24 -9.82 9.10 -4.50
N LYS A 25 -9.88 10.25 -3.80
CA LYS A 25 -8.70 11.11 -3.56
C LYS A 25 -7.71 10.48 -2.58
N GLU A 26 -8.22 9.99 -1.44
CA GLU A 26 -7.41 9.34 -0.41
C GLU A 26 -6.74 8.05 -0.92
N LYS A 27 -7.43 7.27 -1.75
CA LYS A 27 -6.87 6.10 -2.44
C LYS A 27 -5.61 6.42 -3.24
N CYS A 28 -5.58 7.55 -3.94
CA CYS A 28 -4.37 7.98 -4.65
C CYS A 28 -3.23 8.32 -3.69
N HIS A 29 -3.50 9.03 -2.59
CA HIS A 29 -2.49 9.35 -1.58
C HIS A 29 -1.92 8.10 -0.93
N ILE A 30 -2.80 7.15 -0.57
CA ILE A 30 -2.41 5.86 0.02
C ILE A 30 -1.51 5.07 -0.93
N LEU A 31 -1.83 5.05 -2.24
CA LEU A 31 -1.00 4.40 -3.25
C LEU A 31 0.36 5.08 -3.36
N ASP A 32 0.43 6.41 -3.42
CA ASP A 32 1.68 7.16 -3.48
C ASP A 32 2.57 6.90 -2.24
N GLU A 33 1.97 6.88 -1.06
CA GLU A 33 2.66 6.62 0.20
C GLU A 33 3.23 5.19 0.24
N LEU A 34 2.44 4.19 -0.19
CA LEU A 34 2.89 2.79 -0.27
C LEU A 34 4.02 2.63 -1.29
N THR A 35 3.90 3.27 -2.44
CA THR A 35 4.91 3.26 -3.52
C THR A 35 6.22 3.89 -3.02
N ALA A 36 6.15 5.00 -2.30
CA ALA A 36 7.31 5.66 -1.71
C ALA A 36 7.97 4.85 -0.57
N LEU A 37 7.18 4.19 0.27
CA LEU A 37 7.66 3.38 1.40
C LEU A 37 8.32 2.07 0.96
N THR A 38 7.74 1.41 -0.03
CA THR A 38 8.16 0.05 -0.43
C THR A 38 9.00 0.03 -1.71
N GLY A 39 8.97 1.12 -2.49
CA GLY A 39 9.54 1.17 -3.83
C GLY A 39 8.80 0.30 -4.85
N TYR A 40 7.61 -0.20 -4.52
CA TYR A 40 6.81 -1.00 -5.43
C TYR A 40 6.13 -0.16 -6.50
N ASP A 41 5.97 -0.74 -7.68
CA ASP A 41 5.16 -0.12 -8.73
C ASP A 41 3.72 0.08 -8.29
N ARG A 42 3.11 1.20 -8.71
CA ARG A 42 1.72 1.53 -8.43
C ARG A 42 0.75 0.40 -8.85
N LYS A 43 1.08 -0.33 -9.92
CA LYS A 43 0.32 -1.50 -10.37
C LYS A 43 0.43 -2.68 -9.40
N TYR A 44 1.62 -2.93 -8.86
CA TYR A 44 1.86 -3.98 -7.89
C TYR A 44 1.21 -3.63 -6.54
N ALA A 45 1.32 -2.37 -6.12
CA ALA A 45 0.59 -1.83 -4.97
C ALA A 45 -0.93 -1.99 -5.13
N LEU A 46 -1.48 -1.69 -6.30
CA LEU A 46 -2.91 -1.87 -6.58
C LEU A 46 -3.33 -3.35 -6.50
N HIS A 47 -2.53 -4.25 -7.07
CA HIS A 47 -2.77 -5.69 -7.02
C HIS A 47 -2.76 -6.23 -5.58
N LEU A 48 -1.91 -5.68 -4.72
CA LEU A 48 -1.83 -6.01 -3.31
C LEU A 48 -2.99 -5.43 -2.46
N LEU A 49 -3.63 -4.37 -2.93
CA LEU A 49 -4.73 -3.67 -2.24
C LEU A 49 -6.13 -4.12 -2.71
N THR A 50 -6.20 -4.87 -3.82
CA THR A 50 -7.42 -5.53 -4.31
C THR A 50 -7.82 -6.66 -3.35
#